data_AF-A0A4S5E4E5-F1
#
_entry.id   AF-A0A4S5E4E5-F1
#
_cell.length_a   1.000
_cell.length_b   1.000
_cell.length_c   1.000
_cell.angle_alpha   90.00
_cell.angle_beta   90.00
_cell.angle_gamma   90.00
#
_symmetry.space_group_name_H-M   'P 1'
#
loop_
_entity.id
_entity.type
_entity.pdbx_description
1 polymer ?
#
loop_
_entity_poly.entity_id
_entity_poly.type
_entity_poly.pdbx_seq_one_letter_code
_entity_poly.pdbx_strand_id
1 'polypeptide(L)'
;MAYDEAVGARLLLELQARDAWNRRDYAGAKNVARQLASSAQHDGDDLSWWNATFLVSECARKQGMMRESAAIAERLADHPLTQRSKALSARVSSLISFALQGSGDLAPAIAAGRHAVEIASSEIGQPNILVEALNALIAALADSDQREAAWQESQSLAAILVSHPESPYAGQSYWAMGNVAFLLKQIDEGVYYHRLAAKTISPMNDLDLWSRFNRASASLRLSAGVVESETLECIERAEMANFIIGGTDRDREELKLTRAHWLVLTGQFDTATELLHSVIDHKDLVASHTAAQAHLLLGQALAESGSTADAITQLELGEDLFLQSGAQDRAATARQLIDDLQQR
;
A
#
# COMPACT_ATOMS: atom_id res chain seq x y z
N MET A 1 5.69 -42.14 22.93
CA MET A 1 4.23 -41.94 22.97
C MET A 1 3.86 -40.46 23.13
N ALA A 2 4.06 -39.80 24.28
CA ALA A 2 3.72 -38.37 24.43
C ALA A 2 4.52 -37.41 23.50
N TYR A 3 5.78 -37.75 23.20
CA TYR A 3 6.62 -36.95 22.30
C TYR A 3 6.19 -37.04 20.82
N ASP A 4 5.80 -38.23 20.34
CA ASP A 4 5.32 -38.42 18.96
C ASP A 4 3.96 -37.76 18.70
N GLU A 5 3.08 -37.75 19.71
CA GLU A 5 1.80 -37.04 19.64
C GLU A 5 2.00 -35.51 19.60
N ALA A 6 2.96 -34.97 20.37
CA ALA A 6 3.30 -33.55 20.34
C ALA A 6 3.88 -33.11 18.99
N VAL A 7 4.76 -33.91 18.39
CA VAL A 7 5.31 -33.64 17.04
C VAL A 7 4.20 -33.68 15.98
N GLY A 8 3.30 -34.66 16.04
CA GLY A 8 2.16 -34.77 15.12
C GLY A 8 1.20 -33.58 15.23
N ALA A 9 0.90 -33.12 16.45
CA ALA A 9 0.06 -31.95 16.68
C ALA A 9 0.68 -30.66 16.11
N ARG A 10 1.99 -30.47 16.25
CA ARG A 10 2.69 -29.28 15.70
C ARG A 10 2.70 -29.27 14.18
N LEU A 11 2.93 -30.41 13.54
CA LEU A 11 2.87 -30.52 12.08
C LEU A 11 1.47 -30.17 11.56
N LEU A 12 0.41 -30.62 12.26
CA LEU A 12 -0.96 -30.25 11.92
C LEU A 12 -1.20 -28.74 12.04
N LEU A 13 -0.73 -28.11 13.12
CA LEU A 13 -0.83 -26.65 13.30
C LEU A 13 -0.07 -25.88 12.20
N GLU A 14 1.13 -26.33 11.82
CA GLU A 14 1.92 -25.72 10.75
C GLU A 14 1.19 -25.80 9.39
N LEU A 15 0.61 -26.97 9.06
CA LEU A 15 -0.17 -27.15 7.84
C LEU A 15 -1.44 -26.31 7.84
N GLN A 16 -2.14 -26.23 8.97
CA GLN A 16 -3.34 -25.39 9.13
C GLN A 16 -3.03 -23.90 8.98
N ALA A 17 -1.94 -23.42 9.60
CA ALA A 17 -1.52 -22.02 9.47
C ALA A 17 -1.16 -21.68 8.02
N ARG A 18 -0.48 -22.58 7.30
CA ARG A 18 -0.17 -22.42 5.88
C ARG A 18 -1.40 -22.46 4.98
N ASP A 19 -2.34 -23.37 5.22
CA ASP A 19 -3.59 -23.45 4.46
C ASP A 19 -4.42 -22.18 4.65
N ALA A 20 -4.56 -21.69 5.89
CA ALA A 20 -5.22 -20.42 6.17
C ALA A 20 -4.52 -19.23 5.48
N TRP A 21 -3.19 -19.18 5.52
CA TRP A 21 -2.40 -18.16 4.81
C TRP A 21 -2.63 -18.19 3.29
N ASN A 22 -2.63 -19.39 2.70
CA ASN A 22 -2.86 -19.59 1.28
C ASN A 22 -4.28 -19.18 0.86
N ARG A 23 -5.27 -19.40 1.74
CA ARG A 23 -6.66 -18.94 1.57
C ARG A 23 -6.86 -17.46 1.91
N ARG A 24 -5.80 -16.74 2.30
CA ARG A 24 -5.83 -15.34 2.72
C ARG A 24 -6.70 -15.10 3.97
N ASP A 25 -6.99 -16.15 4.74
CA ASP A 25 -7.54 -16.03 6.07
C ASP A 25 -6.41 -15.66 7.05
N TYR A 26 -5.97 -14.40 6.98
CA TYR A 26 -4.87 -13.90 7.80
C TYR A 26 -5.23 -13.92 9.29
N ALA A 27 -6.51 -13.75 9.64
CA ALA A 27 -6.96 -13.83 11.02
C ALA A 27 -6.84 -15.26 11.56
N GLY A 28 -7.33 -16.25 10.83
CA GLY A 28 -7.18 -17.67 11.14
C GLY A 28 -5.72 -18.11 11.17
N ALA A 29 -4.94 -17.73 10.15
CA ALA A 29 -3.51 -18.03 10.08
C ALA A 29 -2.75 -17.46 11.29
N LYS A 30 -3.05 -16.20 11.68
CA LYS A 30 -2.46 -15.57 12.88
C LYS A 30 -2.79 -16.38 14.15
N ASN A 31 -4.03 -16.79 14.32
CA ASN A 31 -4.47 -17.52 15.50
C ASN A 31 -3.81 -18.90 15.62
N VAL A 32 -3.76 -19.66 14.51
CA VAL A 32 -3.11 -20.97 14.48
C VAL A 32 -1.59 -20.82 14.68
N ALA A 33 -0.96 -19.84 14.03
CA ALA A 33 0.48 -19.59 14.18
C ALA A 33 0.85 -19.18 15.62
N ARG A 34 -0.01 -18.47 16.34
CA ARG A 34 0.20 -18.18 17.79
C ARG A 34 0.17 -19.42 18.65
N GLN A 35 -0.73 -20.37 18.36
CA GLN A 35 -0.79 -21.64 19.08
C GLN A 35 0.48 -22.46 18.81
N LEU A 36 0.91 -22.51 17.53
CA LEU A 36 2.15 -23.18 17.14
C LEU A 36 3.37 -22.56 17.84
N ALA A 37 3.49 -21.23 17.84
CA ALA A 37 4.59 -20.54 18.53
C ALA A 37 4.60 -20.84 20.03
N SER A 38 3.44 -20.82 20.69
CA SER A 38 3.34 -21.13 22.12
C SER A 38 3.75 -22.57 22.44
N SER A 39 3.33 -23.53 21.61
CA SER A 39 3.75 -24.94 21.74
C SER A 39 5.25 -25.10 21.52
N ALA A 40 5.80 -24.51 20.45
CA ALA A 40 7.23 -24.59 20.15
C ALA A 40 8.10 -23.97 21.25
N GLN A 41 7.64 -22.88 21.87
CA GLN A 41 8.33 -22.26 23.01
C GLN A 41 8.37 -23.18 24.23
N HIS A 42 7.28 -23.88 24.53
CA HIS A 42 7.21 -24.82 25.66
C HIS A 42 8.22 -25.97 25.50
N ASP A 43 8.42 -26.41 24.25
CA ASP A 43 9.26 -27.55 23.91
C ASP A 43 10.73 -27.18 23.61
N GLY A 44 11.07 -25.89 23.65
CA GLY A 44 12.42 -25.38 23.31
C GLY A 44 12.79 -25.52 21.83
N ASP A 45 11.81 -25.57 20.93
CA ASP A 45 12.01 -25.61 19.49
C ASP A 45 12.07 -24.18 18.93
N ASP A 46 13.26 -23.58 19.02
CA ASP A 46 13.54 -22.22 18.58
C ASP A 46 13.19 -21.97 17.10
N LEU A 47 13.39 -22.96 16.23
CA LEU A 47 13.15 -22.81 14.79
C LEU A 47 11.65 -22.76 14.48
N SER A 48 10.87 -23.69 15.04
CA SER A 48 9.42 -23.69 14.89
C SER A 48 8.80 -22.45 15.53
N TRP A 49 9.31 -22.04 16.70
CA TRP A 49 8.89 -20.80 17.36
C TRP A 49 9.12 -19.59 16.46
N TRP A 50 10.31 -19.48 15.86
CA TRP A 50 10.68 -18.36 15.01
C TRP A 50 9.79 -18.30 13.76
N ASN A 51 9.62 -19.42 13.06
CA ASN A 51 8.81 -19.48 11.84
C ASN A 51 7.33 -19.14 12.12
N ALA A 52 6.78 -19.68 13.21
CA ALA A 52 5.41 -19.41 13.62
C ALA A 52 5.25 -17.93 14.02
N THR A 53 6.17 -17.38 14.80
CA THR A 53 6.13 -15.98 15.26
C THR A 53 6.31 -15.00 14.09
N PHE A 54 7.17 -15.32 13.12
CA PHE A 54 7.30 -14.55 11.88
C PHE A 54 5.98 -14.52 11.09
N LEU A 55 5.30 -15.67 10.96
CA LEU A 55 3.98 -15.74 10.32
C LEU A 55 2.92 -14.95 11.07
N VAL A 56 2.92 -14.94 12.42
CA VAL A 56 2.02 -14.10 13.22
C VAL A 56 2.23 -12.62 12.88
N SER A 57 3.48 -12.17 12.80
CA SER A 57 3.82 -10.79 12.49
C SER A 57 3.40 -10.38 11.07
N GLU A 58 3.63 -11.24 10.08
CA GLU A 58 3.17 -11.04 8.70
C GLU A 58 1.65 -10.97 8.61
N CYS A 59 0.93 -11.87 9.30
CA CYS A 59 -0.53 -11.85 9.33
C CYS A 59 -1.07 -10.58 9.99
N ALA A 60 -0.43 -10.09 11.06
CA ALA A 60 -0.80 -8.84 11.72
C ALA A 60 -0.66 -7.65 10.76
N ARG A 61 0.46 -7.58 10.01
CA ARG A 61 0.69 -6.56 8.99
C ARG A 61 -0.37 -6.60 7.89
N LYS A 62 -0.69 -7.78 7.38
CA LYS A 62 -1.73 -7.97 6.34
C LYS A 62 -3.12 -7.57 6.81
N GLN A 63 -3.39 -7.65 8.11
CA GLN A 63 -4.63 -7.17 8.75
C GLN A 63 -4.60 -5.68 9.11
N GLY A 64 -3.55 -4.94 8.75
CA GLY A 64 -3.40 -3.52 9.12
C GLY A 64 -3.04 -3.27 10.58
N MET A 65 -2.73 -4.31 11.36
CA MET A 65 -2.32 -4.19 12.76
C MET A 65 -0.81 -3.87 12.86
N MET A 66 -0.44 -2.72 12.31
CA MET A 66 0.97 -2.35 12.04
C MET A 66 1.82 -2.29 13.30
N ARG A 67 1.33 -1.68 14.38
CA ARG A 67 2.03 -1.62 15.67
C ARG A 67 2.23 -3.00 16.32
N GLU A 68 1.24 -3.89 16.17
CA GLU A 68 1.36 -5.27 16.67
C GLU A 68 2.42 -6.03 15.86
N SER A 69 2.44 -5.86 14.54
CA SER A 69 3.45 -6.45 13.66
C SER A 69 4.87 -5.97 14.04
N ALA A 70 5.07 -4.66 14.20
CA ALA A 70 6.35 -4.10 14.60
C ALA A 70 6.86 -4.69 15.93
N ALA A 71 6.01 -4.71 16.96
CA ALA A 71 6.38 -5.24 18.28
C ALA A 71 6.74 -6.74 18.25
N ILE A 72 6.07 -7.54 17.41
CA ILE A 72 6.40 -8.97 17.24
C ILE A 72 7.71 -9.12 16.46
N ALA A 73 7.93 -8.31 15.43
CA ALA A 73 9.15 -8.32 14.63
C ALA A 73 10.38 -7.87 15.44
N GLU A 74 10.25 -6.90 16.35
CA GLU A 74 11.31 -6.52 17.29
C GLU A 74 11.71 -7.70 18.21
N ARG A 75 10.73 -8.45 18.73
CA ARG A 75 11.01 -9.67 19.51
C ARG A 75 11.73 -10.73 18.69
N LEU A 76 11.42 -10.84 17.39
CA LEU A 76 12.15 -11.72 16.49
C LEU A 76 13.58 -11.21 16.26
N ALA A 77 13.80 -9.91 16.18
CA ALA A 77 15.12 -9.31 15.99
C ALA A 77 16.06 -9.67 17.15
N ASP A 78 15.56 -9.63 18.39
CA ASP A 78 16.32 -9.97 19.59
C ASP A 78 16.61 -11.48 19.74
N HIS A 79 15.96 -12.34 18.94
CA HIS A 79 16.11 -13.79 19.07
C HIS A 79 17.49 -14.28 18.59
N PRO A 80 18.17 -15.21 19.31
CA PRO A 80 19.50 -15.70 18.94
C PRO A 80 19.60 -16.26 17.52
N LEU A 81 18.54 -16.88 17.00
CA LEU A 81 18.51 -17.36 15.60
C LEU A 81 18.65 -16.22 14.59
N THR A 82 17.98 -15.08 14.83
CA THR A 82 18.05 -13.91 13.96
C THR A 82 19.44 -13.29 14.01
N GLN A 83 19.99 -13.11 15.21
CA GLN A 83 21.33 -12.54 15.42
C GLN A 83 22.45 -13.37 14.76
N ARG A 84 22.25 -14.68 14.60
CA ARG A 84 23.22 -15.60 13.97
C ARG A 84 23.02 -15.77 12.46
N SER A 85 21.91 -15.31 11.90
CA SER A 85 21.57 -15.52 10.49
C SER A 85 21.27 -14.21 9.79
N LYS A 86 22.16 -13.83 8.86
CA LYS A 86 21.99 -12.64 8.01
C LYS A 86 20.65 -12.67 7.25
N ALA A 87 20.29 -13.81 6.67
CA ALA A 87 19.03 -13.96 5.96
C ALA A 87 17.81 -13.70 6.86
N LEU A 88 17.80 -14.22 8.09
CA LEU A 88 16.71 -13.97 9.03
C LEU A 88 16.71 -12.50 9.51
N SER A 89 17.88 -11.93 9.78
CA SER A 89 18.03 -10.53 10.18
C SER A 89 17.52 -9.56 9.11
N ALA A 90 17.83 -9.81 7.84
CA ALA A 90 17.31 -9.03 6.73
C ALA A 90 15.78 -9.14 6.63
N ARG A 91 15.21 -10.35 6.69
CA ARG A 91 13.74 -10.56 6.63
C ARG A 91 13.01 -9.87 7.78
N VAL A 92 13.54 -9.94 9.00
CA VAL A 92 12.95 -9.27 10.17
C VAL A 92 13.06 -7.75 10.02
N SER A 93 14.19 -7.23 9.56
CA SER A 93 14.38 -5.80 9.34
C SER A 93 13.45 -5.26 8.25
N SER A 94 13.23 -6.00 7.16
CA SER A 94 12.22 -5.67 6.14
C SER A 94 10.80 -5.63 6.73
N LEU A 95 10.46 -6.59 7.58
CA LEU A 95 9.16 -6.65 8.25
C LEU A 95 8.94 -5.47 9.20
N ILE A 96 9.96 -5.12 9.99
CA ILE A 96 9.96 -3.93 10.85
C ILE A 96 9.76 -2.67 10.00
N SER A 97 10.52 -2.53 8.90
CA SER A 97 10.40 -1.40 7.98
C SER A 97 8.98 -1.23 7.43
N PHE A 98 8.36 -2.30 6.92
CA PHE A 98 6.97 -2.21 6.44
C PHE A 98 5.97 -1.91 7.56
N ALA A 99 6.15 -2.47 8.74
CA ALA A 99 5.24 -2.24 9.87
C ALA A 99 5.33 -0.78 10.35
N LEU A 100 6.53 -0.23 10.48
CA LEU A 100 6.76 1.17 10.88
C LEU A 100 6.30 2.15 9.79
N GLN A 101 6.52 1.85 8.52
CA GLN A 101 5.98 2.64 7.41
C GLN A 101 4.45 2.67 7.47
N GLY A 102 3.82 1.51 7.69
CA GLY A 102 2.36 1.42 7.82
C GLY A 102 1.78 2.12 9.06
N SER A 103 2.57 2.39 10.10
CA SER A 103 2.15 3.18 11.26
C SER A 103 2.47 4.67 11.15
N GLY A 104 3.19 5.10 10.11
CA GLY A 104 3.65 6.48 9.92
C GLY A 104 4.97 6.81 10.62
N ASP A 105 5.65 5.83 11.21
CA ASP A 105 6.94 5.98 11.90
C ASP A 105 8.10 5.93 10.88
N LEU A 106 8.10 6.91 9.99
CA LEU A 106 8.85 6.91 8.73
C LEU A 106 10.37 6.88 8.87
N ALA A 107 10.96 7.69 9.77
CA ALA A 107 12.41 7.71 9.96
C ALA A 107 12.95 6.36 10.51
N PRO A 108 12.35 5.77 11.56
CA PRO A 108 12.65 4.40 11.98
C PRO A 108 12.45 3.35 10.86
N ALA A 109 11.39 3.48 10.05
CA ALA A 109 11.15 2.59 8.91
C ALA A 109 12.32 2.61 7.92
N ILE A 110 12.79 3.81 7.52
CA ILE A 110 13.96 3.96 6.63
C ILE A 110 15.19 3.30 7.23
N ALA A 111 15.47 3.51 8.52
CA ALA A 111 16.62 2.92 9.18
C ALA A 111 16.58 1.37 9.12
N ALA A 112 15.43 0.77 9.42
CA ALA A 112 15.23 -0.67 9.32
C ALA A 112 15.36 -1.19 7.88
N GLY A 113 14.79 -0.48 6.90
CA GLY A 113 14.89 -0.83 5.48
C GLY A 113 16.33 -0.79 4.95
N ARG A 114 17.10 0.26 5.30
CA ARG A 114 18.52 0.36 4.94
C ARG A 114 19.32 -0.78 5.53
N HIS A 115 19.09 -1.11 6.81
CA HIS A 115 19.75 -2.23 7.47
C HIS A 115 19.42 -3.57 6.79
N ALA A 116 18.16 -3.77 6.38
CA ALA A 116 17.74 -4.96 5.64
C ALA A 116 18.48 -5.09 4.30
N VAL A 117 18.56 -4.01 3.52
CA VAL A 117 19.25 -3.98 2.22
C VAL A 117 20.75 -4.21 2.38
N GLU A 118 21.39 -3.59 3.37
CA GLU A 118 22.81 -3.78 3.67
C GLU A 118 23.13 -5.26 3.96
N ILE A 119 22.35 -5.89 4.85
CA ILE A 119 22.55 -7.31 5.20
C ILE A 119 22.29 -8.20 3.98
N ALA A 120 21.16 -8.00 3.30
CA ALA A 120 20.74 -8.84 2.18
C ALA A 120 21.70 -8.75 0.99
N SER A 121 22.26 -7.56 0.73
CA SER A 121 23.25 -7.36 -0.34
C SER A 121 24.55 -8.10 -0.10
N SER A 122 24.88 -8.39 1.17
CA SER A 122 26.07 -9.17 1.54
C SER A 122 25.89 -10.69 1.39
N GLU A 123 24.65 -11.16 1.16
CA GLU A 123 24.29 -12.58 1.13
C GLU A 123 24.12 -13.07 -0.31
N ILE A 124 25.03 -13.93 -0.77
CA ILE A 124 24.98 -14.46 -2.14
C ILE A 124 23.92 -15.57 -2.24
N GLY A 125 23.15 -15.56 -3.33
CA GLY A 125 22.23 -16.66 -3.69
C GLY A 125 20.82 -16.53 -3.12
N GLN A 126 20.46 -15.41 -2.49
CA GLN A 126 19.11 -15.16 -1.95
C GLN A 126 18.50 -13.86 -2.50
N PRO A 127 18.33 -13.72 -3.83
CA PRO A 127 17.88 -12.48 -4.47
C PRO A 127 16.50 -12.02 -3.97
N ASN A 128 15.62 -12.95 -3.61
CA ASN A 128 14.28 -12.61 -3.10
C ASN A 128 14.31 -11.85 -1.76
N ILE A 129 15.31 -12.10 -0.90
CA ILE A 129 15.45 -11.36 0.36
C ILE A 129 15.86 -9.92 0.06
N LEU A 130 16.77 -9.71 -0.89
CA LEU A 130 17.17 -8.37 -1.32
C LEU A 130 16.01 -7.62 -1.99
N VAL A 131 15.24 -8.30 -2.85
CA VAL A 131 14.03 -7.73 -3.47
C VAL A 131 13.02 -7.28 -2.41
N GLU A 132 12.75 -8.11 -1.41
CA GLU A 132 11.83 -7.76 -0.31
C GLU A 132 12.36 -6.58 0.53
N ALA A 133 13.66 -6.55 0.83
CA ALA A 133 14.31 -5.45 1.55
C ALA A 133 14.24 -4.13 0.77
N LEU A 134 14.52 -4.16 -0.54
CA LEU A 134 14.41 -2.98 -1.40
C LEU A 134 12.96 -2.49 -1.49
N ASN A 135 11.98 -3.38 -1.61
CA ASN A 135 10.57 -2.98 -1.56
C ASN A 135 10.22 -2.24 -0.25
N ALA A 136 10.71 -2.72 0.89
CA ALA A 136 10.48 -2.10 2.18
C ALA A 136 11.12 -0.71 2.28
N LEU A 137 12.37 -0.59 1.83
CA LEU A 137 13.10 0.68 1.82
C LEU A 137 12.48 1.70 0.85
N ILE A 138 12.13 1.28 -0.38
CA ILE A 138 11.50 2.15 -1.38
C ILE A 138 10.18 2.72 -0.85
N ALA A 139 9.32 1.88 -0.25
CA ALA A 139 8.06 2.32 0.34
C ALA A 139 8.28 3.37 1.44
N ALA A 140 9.22 3.12 2.35
CA ALA A 140 9.53 4.05 3.44
C ALA A 140 10.12 5.38 2.92
N LEU A 141 11.02 5.34 1.93
CA LEU A 141 11.61 6.55 1.33
C LEU A 141 10.57 7.37 0.57
N ALA A 142 9.69 6.72 -0.21
CA ALA A 142 8.64 7.37 -0.98
C ALA A 142 7.67 8.14 -0.06
N ASP A 143 7.21 7.52 1.02
CA ASP A 143 6.30 8.15 1.97
C ASP A 143 6.97 9.24 2.83
N SER A 144 8.30 9.22 2.93
CA SER A 144 9.11 10.23 3.65
C SER A 144 9.54 11.41 2.78
N ASP A 145 8.98 11.54 1.59
CA ASP A 145 9.34 12.57 0.60
C ASP A 145 10.80 12.51 0.10
N GLN A 146 11.51 11.40 0.34
CA GLN A 146 12.88 11.17 -0.16
C GLN A 146 12.83 10.50 -1.56
N ARG A 147 12.15 11.17 -2.50
CA ARG A 147 11.75 10.60 -3.80
C ARG A 147 12.94 10.20 -4.67
N GLU A 148 14.00 11.00 -4.68
CA GLU A 148 15.21 10.72 -5.46
C GLU A 148 15.95 9.49 -4.91
N ALA A 149 16.02 9.34 -3.59
CA ALA A 149 16.60 8.17 -2.97
C ALA A 149 15.74 6.92 -3.25
N ALA A 150 14.41 7.03 -3.14
CA ALA A 150 13.50 5.95 -3.50
C ALA A 150 13.67 5.50 -4.96
N TRP A 151 13.97 6.44 -5.86
CA TRP A 151 14.21 6.14 -7.27
C TRP A 151 15.54 5.43 -7.52
N GLN A 152 16.61 5.83 -6.82
CA GLN A 152 17.90 5.11 -6.90
C GLN A 152 17.76 3.65 -6.46
N GLU A 153 17.03 3.40 -5.37
CA GLU A 153 16.74 2.03 -4.93
C GLU A 153 15.83 1.29 -5.91
N SER A 154 14.87 1.98 -6.52
CA SER A 154 14.02 1.44 -7.60
C SER A 154 14.85 0.99 -8.80
N GLN A 155 15.86 1.75 -9.22
CA GLN A 155 16.75 1.35 -10.32
C GLN A 155 17.55 0.08 -9.98
N SER A 156 18.06 0.00 -8.75
CA SER A 156 18.76 -1.20 -8.25
C SER A 156 17.84 -2.43 -8.26
N LEU A 157 16.60 -2.25 -7.80
CA LEU A 157 15.58 -3.30 -7.80
C LEU A 157 15.22 -3.75 -9.23
N ALA A 158 15.13 -2.83 -10.20
CA ALA A 158 14.82 -3.16 -11.58
C ALA A 158 15.89 -4.05 -12.20
N ALA A 159 17.17 -3.76 -11.95
CA ALA A 159 18.29 -4.58 -12.43
C ALA A 159 18.23 -6.03 -11.90
N ILE A 160 17.80 -6.20 -10.64
CA ILE A 160 17.64 -7.53 -10.03
C ILE A 160 16.49 -8.30 -10.70
N LEU A 161 15.34 -7.63 -10.92
CA LEU A 161 14.16 -8.25 -11.54
C LEU A 161 14.35 -8.61 -13.01
N VAL A 162 15.19 -7.88 -13.75
CA VAL A 162 15.61 -8.29 -15.11
C VAL A 162 16.33 -9.65 -15.07
N SER A 163 17.12 -9.89 -14.01
CA SER A 163 17.87 -11.14 -13.85
C SER A 163 17.03 -12.25 -13.20
N HIS A 164 16.00 -11.90 -12.43
CA HIS A 164 15.14 -12.82 -11.67
C HIS A 164 13.64 -12.45 -11.83
N PRO A 165 13.09 -12.55 -13.05
CA PRO A 165 11.71 -12.15 -13.34
C PRO A 165 10.66 -13.02 -12.63
N GLU A 166 11.04 -14.22 -12.17
CA GLU A 166 10.22 -15.17 -11.43
C GLU A 166 10.04 -14.82 -9.94
N SER A 167 10.63 -13.72 -9.47
CA SER A 167 10.50 -13.31 -8.07
C SER A 167 9.02 -13.22 -7.66
N PRO A 168 8.60 -13.82 -6.53
CA PRO A 168 7.23 -13.75 -6.06
C PRO A 168 6.78 -12.33 -5.70
N TYR A 169 7.75 -11.41 -5.56
CA TYR A 169 7.51 -10.00 -5.24
C TYR A 169 7.52 -9.08 -6.46
N ALA A 170 7.78 -9.60 -7.68
CA ALA A 170 7.97 -8.77 -8.88
C ALA A 170 6.81 -7.79 -9.12
N GLY A 171 5.56 -8.23 -8.95
CA GLY A 171 4.39 -7.36 -9.12
C GLY A 171 4.33 -6.20 -8.13
N GLN A 172 4.64 -6.46 -6.85
CA GLN A 172 4.70 -5.42 -5.82
C GLN A 172 5.87 -4.46 -6.06
N SER A 173 6.99 -4.97 -6.55
CA SER A 173 8.16 -4.17 -6.92
C SER A 173 7.87 -3.22 -8.08
N TYR A 174 7.29 -3.72 -9.18
CA TYR A 174 6.88 -2.85 -10.28
C TYR A 174 5.85 -1.82 -9.84
N TRP A 175 4.92 -2.19 -8.95
CA TRP A 175 3.98 -1.22 -8.40
C TRP A 175 4.69 -0.12 -7.60
N ALA A 176 5.63 -0.47 -6.71
CA ALA A 176 6.40 0.50 -5.93
C ALA A 176 7.23 1.43 -6.84
N MET A 177 7.90 0.90 -7.86
CA MET A 177 8.66 1.69 -8.85
C MET A 177 7.77 2.69 -9.58
N GLY A 178 6.59 2.24 -10.03
CA GLY A 178 5.63 3.11 -10.71
C GLY A 178 5.14 4.24 -9.80
N ASN A 179 4.89 3.94 -8.51
CA ASN A 179 4.50 4.97 -7.55
C ASN A 179 5.58 6.04 -7.39
N VAL A 180 6.85 5.64 -7.25
CA VAL A 180 7.98 6.58 -7.16
C VAL A 180 8.10 7.42 -8.43
N ALA A 181 7.98 6.80 -9.62
CA ALA A 181 8.04 7.53 -10.88
C ALA A 181 6.93 8.61 -10.98
N PHE A 182 5.70 8.29 -10.59
CA PHE A 182 4.62 9.28 -10.52
C PHE A 182 4.90 10.40 -9.51
N LEU A 183 5.46 10.08 -8.33
CA LEU A 183 5.86 11.09 -7.33
C LEU A 183 6.96 12.03 -7.85
N LEU A 184 7.82 11.54 -8.75
CA LEU A 184 8.84 12.31 -9.46
C LEU A 184 8.32 12.98 -10.75
N LYS A 185 7.01 12.87 -11.05
CA LYS A 185 6.38 13.38 -12.27
C LYS A 185 6.94 12.77 -13.57
N GLN A 186 7.54 11.58 -13.47
CA GLN A 186 7.99 10.76 -14.60
C GLN A 186 6.83 9.89 -15.08
N ILE A 187 5.92 10.50 -15.82
CA ILE A 187 4.62 9.92 -16.14
C ILE A 187 4.74 8.65 -16.98
N ASP A 188 5.60 8.66 -18.00
CA ASP A 188 5.78 7.53 -18.91
C ASP A 188 6.37 6.31 -18.19
N GLU A 189 7.38 6.52 -17.33
CA GLU A 189 7.95 5.49 -16.47
C GLU A 189 6.93 4.95 -15.46
N GLY A 190 6.13 5.84 -14.85
CA GLY A 190 5.06 5.46 -13.93
C GLY A 190 4.03 4.53 -14.60
N VAL A 191 3.57 4.91 -15.79
CA VAL A 191 2.67 4.10 -16.61
C VAL A 191 3.31 2.76 -17.01
N TYR A 192 4.57 2.77 -17.43
CA TYR A 192 5.30 1.56 -17.81
C TYR A 192 5.35 0.55 -16.66
N TYR A 193 5.76 0.98 -15.46
CA TYR A 193 5.88 0.10 -14.31
C TYR A 193 4.51 -0.34 -13.76
N HIS A 194 3.49 0.50 -13.78
CA HIS A 194 2.12 0.07 -13.44
C HIS A 194 1.59 -0.99 -14.42
N ARG A 195 1.90 -0.88 -15.73
CA ARG A 195 1.56 -1.93 -16.71
C ARG A 195 2.28 -3.25 -16.42
N LEU A 196 3.54 -3.21 -15.98
CA LEU A 196 4.25 -4.42 -15.55
C LEU A 196 3.62 -5.02 -14.29
N ALA A 197 3.30 -4.20 -13.29
CA ALA A 197 2.62 -4.64 -12.08
C ALA A 197 1.27 -5.30 -12.38
N ALA A 198 0.46 -4.72 -13.27
CA ALA A 198 -0.84 -5.27 -13.66
C ALA A 198 -0.75 -6.64 -14.35
N LYS A 199 0.37 -6.94 -15.04
CA LYS A 199 0.61 -8.26 -15.64
C LYS A 199 0.97 -9.34 -14.62
N THR A 200 1.49 -8.95 -13.46
CA THR A 200 1.99 -9.88 -12.43
C THR A 200 1.01 -10.04 -11.27
N ILE A 201 0.30 -8.97 -10.89
CA ILE A 201 -0.69 -9.00 -9.81
C ILE A 201 -2.02 -9.52 -10.37
N SER A 202 -2.44 -10.70 -9.89
CA SER A 202 -3.63 -11.40 -10.37
C SER A 202 -4.69 -11.56 -9.27
N PRO A 203 -5.99 -11.38 -9.58
CA PRO A 203 -7.08 -11.59 -8.62
C PRO A 203 -7.18 -13.05 -8.16
N MET A 204 -6.67 -14.00 -8.95
CA MET A 204 -6.64 -15.42 -8.59
C MET A 204 -5.64 -15.75 -7.47
N ASN A 205 -4.63 -14.89 -7.29
CA ASN A 205 -3.55 -15.13 -6.32
C ASN A 205 -3.80 -14.38 -5.00
N ASP A 206 -4.25 -13.13 -5.10
CA ASP A 206 -4.53 -12.28 -3.94
C ASP A 206 -5.49 -11.16 -4.37
N LEU A 207 -6.79 -11.39 -4.15
CA LEU A 207 -7.85 -10.44 -4.53
C LEU A 207 -7.76 -9.12 -3.75
N ASP A 208 -7.29 -9.15 -2.50
CA ASP A 208 -7.09 -7.95 -1.68
C ASP A 208 -5.94 -7.10 -2.25
N LEU A 209 -4.78 -7.71 -2.50
CA LEU A 209 -3.65 -7.03 -3.12
C LEU A 209 -4.02 -6.48 -4.51
N TRP A 210 -4.75 -7.26 -5.30
CA TRP A 210 -5.21 -6.85 -6.62
C TRP A 210 -6.17 -5.66 -6.55
N SER A 211 -7.13 -5.68 -5.62
CA SER A 211 -8.05 -4.57 -5.36
C SER A 211 -7.28 -3.29 -4.99
N ARG A 212 -6.36 -3.40 -4.02
CA ARG A 212 -5.53 -2.28 -3.55
C ARG A 212 -4.66 -1.70 -4.66
N PHE A 213 -4.03 -2.57 -5.45
CA PHE A 213 -3.22 -2.17 -6.59
C PHE A 213 -4.05 -1.35 -7.58
N ASN A 214 -5.22 -1.84 -7.98
CA ASN A 214 -6.07 -1.16 -8.96
C ASN A 214 -6.59 0.18 -8.44
N ARG A 215 -7.06 0.24 -7.18
CA ARG A 215 -7.52 1.49 -6.56
C ARG A 215 -6.41 2.53 -6.50
N ALA A 216 -5.25 2.17 -5.95
CA ALA A 216 -4.13 3.08 -5.79
C ALA A 216 -3.56 3.53 -7.13
N SER A 217 -3.44 2.61 -8.09
CA SER A 217 -2.93 2.92 -9.44
C SER A 217 -3.86 3.87 -10.18
N ALA A 218 -5.19 3.67 -10.11
CA ALA A 218 -6.15 4.59 -10.69
C ALA A 218 -6.03 5.99 -10.08
N SER A 219 -6.03 6.09 -8.74
CA SER A 219 -5.93 7.38 -8.04
C SER A 219 -4.66 8.16 -8.40
N LEU A 220 -3.51 7.47 -8.44
CA LEU A 220 -2.23 8.09 -8.74
C LEU A 220 -2.11 8.51 -10.22
N ARG A 221 -2.59 7.67 -11.15
CA ARG A 221 -2.65 7.98 -12.58
C ARG A 221 -3.53 9.19 -12.86
N LEU A 222 -4.71 9.27 -12.24
CA LEU A 222 -5.60 10.43 -12.38
C LEU A 222 -4.96 11.71 -11.81
N SER A 223 -4.30 11.61 -10.65
CA SER A 223 -3.57 12.76 -10.05
C SER A 223 -2.42 13.25 -10.95
N ALA A 224 -1.88 12.37 -11.79
CA ALA A 224 -0.90 12.69 -12.83
C ALA A 224 -1.52 13.12 -14.18
N GLY A 225 -2.85 13.19 -14.29
CA GLY A 225 -3.55 13.54 -15.52
C GLY A 225 -3.59 12.42 -16.57
N VAL A 226 -3.33 11.16 -16.20
CA VAL A 226 -3.32 10.01 -17.11
C VAL A 226 -4.73 9.44 -17.29
N VAL A 227 -5.40 9.88 -18.36
CA VAL A 227 -6.79 9.53 -18.70
C VAL A 227 -6.83 8.52 -19.85
N GLU A 228 -6.22 7.35 -19.64
CA GLU A 228 -6.18 6.24 -20.62
C GLU A 228 -7.21 5.15 -20.29
N SER A 229 -7.52 4.27 -21.25
CA SER A 229 -8.39 3.10 -21.04
C SER A 229 -7.97 2.26 -19.84
N GLU A 230 -6.68 2.03 -19.65
CA GLU A 230 -6.16 1.23 -18.55
C GLU A 230 -6.35 1.90 -17.18
N THR A 231 -6.45 3.24 -17.13
CA THR A 231 -6.81 3.94 -15.89
C THR A 231 -8.28 3.65 -15.55
N LEU A 232 -9.19 3.72 -16.53
CA LEU A 232 -10.59 3.38 -16.37
C LEU A 232 -10.78 1.92 -15.94
N GLU A 233 -10.08 0.99 -16.59
CA GLU A 233 -10.11 -0.42 -16.22
C GLU A 233 -9.65 -0.65 -14.77
N CYS A 234 -8.65 0.09 -14.28
CA CYS A 234 -8.26 0.00 -12.87
C CYS A 234 -9.40 0.44 -11.93
N ILE A 235 -10.14 1.50 -12.28
CA ILE A 235 -11.30 1.95 -11.47
C ILE A 235 -12.36 0.84 -11.43
N GLU A 236 -12.73 0.30 -12.60
CA GLU A 236 -13.76 -0.74 -12.72
C GLU A 236 -13.37 -2.03 -11.99
N ARG A 237 -12.10 -2.43 -12.08
CA ARG A 237 -11.56 -3.60 -11.36
C ARG A 237 -11.61 -3.41 -9.85
N ALA A 238 -11.28 -2.22 -9.36
CA ALA A 238 -11.32 -1.90 -7.94
C ALA A 238 -12.77 -1.87 -7.41
N GLU A 239 -13.71 -1.30 -8.17
CA GLU A 239 -15.15 -1.32 -7.84
C GLU A 239 -15.70 -2.76 -7.80
N MET A 240 -15.34 -3.59 -8.79
CA MET A 240 -15.74 -5.00 -8.83
C MET A 240 -15.20 -5.78 -7.63
N ALA A 241 -13.92 -5.60 -7.28
CA ALA A 241 -13.33 -6.25 -6.11
C ALA A 241 -14.02 -5.81 -4.81
N ASN A 242 -14.30 -4.51 -4.68
CA ASN A 242 -14.99 -3.95 -3.53
C ASN A 242 -16.42 -4.50 -3.38
N PHE A 243 -17.13 -4.71 -4.49
CA PHE A 243 -18.44 -5.37 -4.52
C PHE A 243 -18.37 -6.83 -4.08
N ILE A 244 -17.36 -7.58 -4.51
CA ILE A 244 -17.19 -9.01 -4.19
C ILE A 244 -16.78 -9.23 -2.73
N ILE A 245 -15.77 -8.50 -2.25
CA ILE A 245 -15.19 -8.71 -0.91
C ILE A 245 -16.05 -8.03 0.18
N GLY A 246 -16.86 -7.03 -0.20
CA GLY A 246 -17.61 -6.22 0.75
C GLY A 246 -16.70 -5.25 1.48
N GLY A 247 -16.02 -4.37 0.73
CA GLY A 247 -15.15 -3.36 1.33
C GLY A 247 -15.91 -2.38 2.22
N THR A 248 -15.15 -1.63 3.02
CA THR A 248 -15.69 -0.72 4.04
C THR A 248 -16.45 0.43 3.41
N ASP A 249 -17.31 1.10 4.18
CA ASP A 249 -18.03 2.28 3.68
C ASP A 249 -17.05 3.38 3.25
N ARG A 250 -15.94 3.52 3.98
CA ARG A 250 -14.82 4.39 3.57
C ARG A 250 -14.24 4.01 2.21
N ASP A 251 -13.97 2.73 1.97
CA ASP A 251 -13.42 2.27 0.67
C ASP A 251 -14.38 2.58 -0.48
N ARG A 252 -15.69 2.49 -0.23
CA ARG A 252 -16.74 2.85 -1.22
C ARG A 252 -16.69 4.33 -1.56
N GLU A 253 -16.58 5.22 -0.57
CA GLU A 253 -16.51 6.66 -0.82
C GLU A 253 -15.19 7.06 -1.51
N GLU A 254 -14.06 6.45 -1.15
CA GLU A 254 -12.78 6.69 -1.84
C GLU A 254 -12.81 6.23 -3.32
N LEU A 255 -13.52 5.13 -3.61
CA LEU A 255 -13.72 4.67 -4.99
C LEU A 255 -14.64 5.59 -5.79
N LYS A 256 -15.75 6.06 -5.19
CA LYS A 256 -16.61 7.08 -5.81
C LYS A 256 -15.83 8.36 -6.14
N LEU A 257 -14.97 8.81 -5.23
CA LEU A 257 -14.11 9.96 -5.48
C LEU A 257 -13.16 9.72 -6.66
N THR A 258 -12.56 8.54 -6.73
CA THR A 258 -11.67 8.16 -7.85
C THR A 258 -12.44 8.14 -9.18
N ARG A 259 -13.66 7.58 -9.19
CA ARG A 259 -14.56 7.59 -10.36
C ARG A 259 -14.96 9.01 -10.75
N ALA A 260 -15.32 9.85 -9.78
CA ALA A 260 -15.66 11.25 -10.04
C ALA A 260 -14.48 12.03 -10.64
N HIS A 261 -13.26 11.80 -10.15
CA HIS A 261 -12.06 12.42 -10.71
C HIS A 261 -11.87 12.05 -12.20
N TRP A 262 -12.07 10.77 -12.58
CA TRP A 262 -12.09 10.37 -13.98
C TRP A 262 -13.16 11.12 -14.79
N LEU A 263 -14.38 11.27 -14.24
CA LEU A 263 -15.47 11.97 -14.92
C LEU A 263 -15.18 13.46 -15.12
N VAL A 264 -14.59 14.13 -14.11
CA VAL A 264 -14.14 15.53 -14.25
C VAL A 264 -13.10 15.65 -15.37
N LEU A 265 -12.07 14.81 -15.37
CA LEU A 265 -11.02 14.86 -16.38
C LEU A 265 -11.49 14.47 -17.80
N THR A 266 -12.61 13.75 -17.92
CA THR A 266 -13.22 13.36 -19.21
C THR A 266 -14.39 14.24 -19.63
N GLY A 267 -14.69 15.32 -18.88
CA GLY A 267 -15.74 16.29 -19.23
C GLY A 267 -17.17 15.85 -18.94
N GLN A 268 -17.37 14.80 -18.13
CA GLN A 268 -18.69 14.30 -17.73
C GLN A 268 -19.15 14.98 -16.43
N PHE A 269 -19.27 16.31 -16.46
CA PHE A 269 -19.40 17.15 -15.26
C PHE A 269 -20.70 16.93 -14.48
N ASP A 270 -21.82 16.66 -15.15
CA ASP A 270 -23.11 16.43 -14.47
C ASP A 270 -23.04 15.18 -13.58
N THR A 271 -22.59 14.05 -14.13
CA THR A 271 -22.42 12.80 -13.38
C THR A 271 -21.32 12.91 -12.33
N ALA A 272 -20.23 13.64 -12.61
CA ALA A 272 -19.20 13.91 -11.63
C ALA A 272 -19.77 14.66 -10.42
N THR A 273 -20.57 15.69 -10.67
CA THR A 273 -21.21 16.54 -9.65
C THR A 273 -22.10 15.72 -8.73
N GLU A 274 -22.93 14.81 -9.26
CA GLU A 274 -23.77 13.91 -8.45
C GLU A 274 -22.94 13.02 -7.51
N LEU A 275 -21.88 12.40 -8.03
CA LEU A 275 -20.99 11.55 -7.23
C LEU A 275 -20.24 12.34 -6.16
N LEU A 276 -19.77 13.55 -6.49
CA LEU A 276 -19.00 14.38 -5.56
C LEU A 276 -19.86 14.89 -4.40
N HIS A 277 -21.11 15.28 -4.66
CA HIS A 277 -22.06 15.58 -3.58
C HIS A 277 -22.26 14.38 -2.67
N SER A 278 -22.44 13.18 -3.23
CA SER A 278 -22.56 11.96 -2.42
C SER A 278 -21.34 11.73 -1.53
N VAL A 279 -20.12 11.98 -2.00
CA VAL A 279 -18.90 11.83 -1.19
C VAL A 279 -18.82 12.89 -0.09
N ILE A 280 -19.18 14.15 -0.41
CA ILE A 280 -19.17 15.26 0.55
C ILE A 280 -20.20 15.06 1.66
N ASP A 281 -21.39 14.54 1.34
CA ASP A 281 -22.42 14.19 2.32
C ASP A 281 -21.96 13.13 3.32
N HIS A 282 -21.02 12.27 2.91
CA HIS A 282 -20.42 11.22 3.74
C HIS A 282 -18.97 11.55 4.16
N LYS A 283 -18.60 12.84 4.22
CA LYS A 283 -17.23 13.27 4.53
C LYS A 283 -16.67 12.72 5.85
N ASP A 284 -17.53 12.40 6.82
CA ASP A 284 -17.13 11.84 8.12
C ASP A 284 -16.57 10.41 8.00
N LEU A 285 -16.82 9.72 6.87
CA LEU A 285 -16.27 8.39 6.59
C LEU A 285 -14.87 8.42 5.97
N VAL A 286 -14.44 9.58 5.46
CA VAL A 286 -13.15 9.74 4.75
C VAL A 286 -12.21 10.68 5.52
N ALA A 287 -10.92 10.66 5.17
CA ALA A 287 -9.97 11.58 5.76
C ALA A 287 -10.21 13.03 5.27
N SER A 288 -9.83 14.03 6.08
CA SER A 288 -10.04 15.45 5.76
C SER A 288 -9.46 15.86 4.40
N HIS A 289 -8.28 15.35 4.04
CA HIS A 289 -7.67 15.61 2.73
C HIS A 289 -8.43 14.96 1.56
N THR A 290 -9.13 13.85 1.80
CA THR A 290 -9.99 13.18 0.81
C THR A 290 -11.26 13.99 0.57
N ALA A 291 -11.88 14.50 1.65
CA ALA A 291 -13.01 15.43 1.55
C ALA A 291 -12.60 16.73 0.85
N ALA A 292 -11.43 17.28 1.16
CA ALA A 292 -10.86 18.45 0.47
C ALA A 292 -10.73 18.22 -1.04
N GLN A 293 -10.27 17.04 -1.45
CA GLN A 293 -10.17 16.66 -2.85
C GLN A 293 -11.55 16.57 -3.53
N ALA A 294 -12.58 16.09 -2.83
CA ALA A 294 -13.94 16.06 -3.37
C ALA A 294 -14.47 17.48 -3.63
N HIS A 295 -14.26 18.40 -2.70
CA HIS A 295 -14.61 19.82 -2.86
C HIS A 295 -13.86 20.48 -4.02
N LEU A 296 -12.55 20.23 -4.16
CA LEU A 296 -11.74 20.73 -5.26
C LEU A 296 -12.29 20.29 -6.63
N LEU A 297 -12.57 18.99 -6.78
CA LEU A 297 -13.12 18.43 -8.02
C LEU A 297 -14.54 18.93 -8.31
N LEU A 298 -15.34 19.14 -7.27
CA LEU A 298 -16.70 19.66 -7.42
C LEU A 298 -16.66 21.11 -7.89
N GLY A 299 -15.77 21.92 -7.32
CA GLY A 299 -15.52 23.28 -7.76
C GLY A 299 -15.13 23.34 -9.24
N GLN A 300 -14.23 22.46 -9.68
CA GLN A 300 -13.85 22.34 -11.10
C GLN A 300 -15.04 21.95 -11.99
N ALA A 301 -15.82 20.94 -11.61
CA ALA A 301 -16.98 20.51 -12.38
C ALA A 301 -18.04 21.63 -12.49
N LEU A 302 -18.33 22.33 -11.39
CA LEU A 302 -19.29 23.43 -11.37
C LEU A 302 -18.82 24.62 -12.19
N ALA A 303 -17.52 24.93 -12.19
CA ALA A 303 -16.96 26.00 -13.00
C ALA A 303 -17.13 25.72 -14.50
N GLU A 304 -16.87 24.49 -14.94
CA GLU A 304 -17.06 24.07 -16.33
C GLU A 304 -18.54 24.00 -16.74
N SER A 305 -19.43 23.69 -15.80
CA SER A 305 -20.89 23.75 -16.01
C SER A 305 -21.48 25.17 -15.93
N GLY A 306 -20.67 26.21 -15.67
CA GLY A 306 -21.08 27.62 -15.67
C GLY A 306 -21.60 28.17 -14.34
N SER A 307 -21.52 27.39 -13.25
CA SER A 307 -21.96 27.78 -11.91
C SER A 307 -20.81 28.38 -11.08
N THR A 308 -20.27 29.52 -11.53
CA THR A 308 -19.05 30.13 -10.96
C THR A 308 -19.13 30.42 -9.45
N ALA A 309 -20.28 30.92 -8.95
CA ALA A 309 -20.42 31.24 -7.53
C ALA A 309 -20.38 30.00 -6.62
N ASP A 310 -21.07 28.93 -7.05
CA ASP A 310 -21.05 27.65 -6.34
C ASP A 310 -19.66 27.01 -6.45
N ALA A 311 -19.01 27.12 -7.61
CA ALA A 311 -17.65 26.64 -7.81
C ALA A 311 -16.66 27.26 -6.82
N ILE A 312 -16.66 28.60 -6.69
CA ILE A 312 -15.81 29.33 -5.74
C ILE A 312 -16.07 28.85 -4.31
N THR A 313 -17.35 28.73 -3.91
CA THR A 313 -17.72 28.26 -2.57
C THR A 313 -17.14 26.88 -2.28
N GLN A 314 -17.21 25.95 -3.23
CA GLN A 314 -16.65 24.60 -3.06
C GLN A 314 -15.11 24.62 -3.02
N LEU A 315 -14.47 25.45 -3.85
CA LEU A 315 -13.01 25.59 -3.85
C LEU A 315 -12.49 26.17 -2.53
N GLU A 316 -13.17 27.17 -1.95
CA GLU A 316 -12.81 27.76 -0.65
C GLU A 316 -12.88 26.71 0.48
N LEU A 317 -13.96 25.91 0.50
CA LEU A 317 -14.09 24.79 1.45
C LEU A 317 -12.97 23.75 1.27
N GLY A 318 -12.62 23.42 0.02
CA GLY A 318 -11.53 22.52 -0.29
C GLY A 318 -10.16 23.05 0.17
N GLU A 319 -9.89 24.34 -0.07
CA GLU A 319 -8.67 25.02 0.37
C GLU A 319 -8.51 24.96 1.90
N ASP A 320 -9.55 25.32 2.64
CA ASP A 320 -9.54 25.31 4.10
C ASP A 320 -9.23 23.91 4.66
N LEU A 321 -9.85 22.87 4.09
CA LEU A 321 -9.60 21.49 4.49
C LEU A 321 -8.19 21.01 4.14
N PHE A 322 -7.63 21.44 3.01
CA PHE A 322 -6.23 21.14 2.68
C PHE A 322 -5.27 21.82 3.66
N LEU A 323 -5.51 23.08 4.03
CA LEU A 323 -4.71 23.79 5.03
C LEU A 323 -4.76 23.11 6.39
N GLN A 324 -5.95 22.70 6.86
CA GLN A 324 -6.12 21.93 8.10
C GLN A 324 -5.39 20.59 8.07
N SER A 325 -5.27 19.99 6.88
CA SER A 325 -4.56 18.72 6.68
C SER A 325 -3.06 18.89 6.40
N GLY A 326 -2.53 20.13 6.40
CA GLY A 326 -1.13 20.44 6.11
C GLY A 326 -0.73 20.33 4.62
N ALA A 327 -1.69 20.19 3.70
CA ALA A 327 -1.46 20.01 2.27
C ALA A 327 -1.35 21.35 1.52
N GLN A 328 -0.30 22.12 1.81
CA GLN A 328 -0.12 23.50 1.31
C GLN A 328 -0.14 23.61 -0.22
N ASP A 329 0.53 22.70 -0.94
CA ASP A 329 0.56 22.72 -2.41
C ASP A 329 -0.84 22.56 -3.03
N ARG A 330 -1.69 21.72 -2.42
CA ARG A 330 -3.07 21.51 -2.88
C ARG A 330 -3.98 22.68 -2.52
N ALA A 331 -3.80 23.29 -1.35
CA ALA A 331 -4.47 24.53 -0.99
C ALA A 331 -4.13 25.66 -1.97
N ALA A 332 -2.84 25.81 -2.33
CA ALA A 332 -2.40 26.77 -3.35
C ALA A 332 -3.04 26.50 -4.72
N THR A 333 -3.20 25.23 -5.10
CA THR A 333 -3.91 24.85 -6.34
C THR A 333 -5.38 25.29 -6.31
N ALA A 334 -6.08 25.08 -5.19
CA ALA A 334 -7.46 25.54 -5.02
C ALA A 334 -7.55 27.08 -5.10
N ARG A 335 -6.64 27.78 -4.41
CA ARG A 335 -6.55 29.25 -4.44
C ARG A 335 -6.35 29.79 -5.84
N GLN A 336 -5.45 29.20 -6.61
CA GLN A 336 -5.20 29.61 -7.99
C GLN A 336 -6.47 29.50 -8.86
N LEU A 337 -7.24 28.42 -8.70
CA LEU A 337 -8.50 28.25 -9.41
C LEU A 337 -9.55 29.28 -9.00
N ILE A 338 -9.62 29.65 -7.72
CA ILE A 338 -10.51 30.72 -7.23
C ILE A 338 -10.14 32.05 -7.89
N ASP A 339 -8.86 32.42 -7.85
CA ASP A 339 -8.37 33.67 -8.42
C ASP A 339 -8.63 33.75 -9.93
N ASP A 340 -8.44 32.64 -10.66
CA ASP A 340 -8.73 32.55 -12.09
C ASP A 340 -10.22 32.73 -12.40
N LEU A 341 -11.11 32.19 -11.56
CA LEU A 341 -12.56 32.32 -11.73
C LEU A 341 -13.08 33.72 -11.39
N GLN A 342 -12.46 34.40 -10.43
CA GLN A 342 -12.82 35.78 -10.06
C GLN A 342 -12.39 36.82 -11.11
N GLN A 343 -11.44 36.47 -11.98
CA GLN A 343 -10.94 37.33 -13.06
C GLN A 343 -11.71 37.19 -14.38
N ARG A 344 -12.60 36.19 -14.51
CA ARG A 344 -13.43 35.95 -15.71
C ARG A 344 -14.70 36.78 -15.71
#